data_AF-R7ACP3-F1
#
_entry.id   AF-R7ACP3-F1
#
_cell.length_a   1.000
_cell.length_b   1.000
_cell.length_c   1.000
_cell.angle_alpha   90.00
_cell.angle_beta   90.00
_cell.angle_gamma   90.00
#
_symmetry.space_group_name_H-M   'P 1'
#
loop_
_entity.id
_entity.type
_entity.pdbx_description
1 polymer ?
#
loop_
_entity_poly.entity_id
_entity_poly.type
_entity_poly.pdbx_seq_one_letter_code
_entity_poly.pdbx_strand_id
1 'polypeptide(L)' 'MSLTSEQKALLKELGLPTNFKNLSTDDRLAIDDAIGEELIENGIDEATDTPNARGRLCESILEALED' A
#
# COMPACT_ATOMS: atom_id res chain seq x y z
N MET A 1 -3.05 13.00 -2.91
CA MET A 1 -4.47 12.68 -2.61
C MET A 1 -4.67 12.41 -1.11
N SER A 2 -5.90 12.26 -0.61
CA SER A 2 -6.14 11.84 0.79
C SER A 2 -6.49 10.36 0.83
N LEU A 3 -5.84 9.60 1.70
CA LEU A 3 -6.08 8.16 1.84
C LEU A 3 -7.50 7.85 2.33
N THR A 4 -8.11 6.82 1.76
CA THR A 4 -9.42 6.28 2.16
C THR A 4 -9.32 5.57 3.52
N SER A 5 -10.46 5.25 4.13
CA SER A 5 -10.50 4.53 5.40
C SER A 5 -9.88 3.13 5.31
N GLU A 6 -10.08 2.44 4.19
CA GLU A 6 -9.57 1.08 3.96
C GLU A 6 -8.05 1.09 3.76
N GLN A 7 -7.52 2.03 2.97
CA GLN A 7 -6.07 2.21 2.81
C GLN A 7 -5.38 2.50 4.14
N LYS A 8 -5.98 3.38 4.97
CA LYS A 8 -5.47 3.68 6.32
C LYS A 8 -5.54 2.49 7.26
N ALA A 9 -6.53 1.61 7.10
CA ALA A 9 -6.64 0.41 7.91
C ALA A 9 -5.51 -0.57 7.57
N LEU A 10 -5.26 -0.81 6.29
CA LEU A 10 -4.16 -1.66 5.82
C LEU A 10 -2.80 -1.11 6.25
N LEU A 11 -2.55 0.18 6.04
CA LEU A 11 -1.31 0.83 6.51
C LEU A 11 -1.10 0.66 8.01
N LYS A 12 -2.15 0.81 8.83
CA LYS A 12 -2.05 0.58 10.28
C LYS A 12 -1.77 -0.88 10.63
N GLU A 13 -2.37 -1.82 9.92
CA GLU A 13 -2.15 -3.26 10.10
C GLU A 13 -0.67 -3.60 9.86
N LEU A 14 -0.07 -3.00 8.82
CA LEU A 14 1.34 -3.15 8.46
C LEU A 14 2.29 -2.28 9.31
N GLY A 15 1.78 -1.48 10.25
CA GLY A 15 2.59 -0.57 11.07
C GLY A 15 3.14 0.64 10.31
N LEU A 16 2.61 0.95 9.13
CA LEU A 16 3.03 2.02 8.24
C LEU A 16 2.29 3.34 8.53
N PRO A 17 2.89 4.50 8.22
CA PRO A 17 2.27 5.80 8.44
C PRO A 17 1.06 6.01 7.53
N THR A 18 -0.03 6.55 8.09
CA THR A 18 -1.28 6.83 7.35
C THR A 18 -1.38 8.25 6.80
N ASN A 19 -0.28 9.00 6.81
CA ASN A 19 -0.24 10.37 6.32
C ASN A 19 1.08 10.60 5.60
N PHE A 20 0.98 10.85 4.30
CA PHE A 20 2.14 11.05 3.43
C PHE A 20 2.59 12.52 3.35
N LYS A 21 1.83 13.45 3.93
CA LYS A 21 2.20 14.86 4.00
C LYS A 21 3.41 15.03 4.93
N ASN A 22 4.57 15.30 4.33
CA ASN A 22 5.89 15.49 4.98
C ASN A 22 6.74 14.23 5.17
N LEU A 23 6.47 13.15 4.43
CA LEU A 23 7.43 12.05 4.34
C LEU A 23 8.64 12.46 3.51
N SER A 24 9.83 12.04 3.94
CA SER A 24 11.03 12.15 3.12
C SER A 24 10.97 11.17 1.93
N THR A 25 11.87 11.32 0.96
CA THR A 25 11.99 10.35 -0.14
C THR A 25 12.29 8.95 0.39
N ASP A 26 13.15 8.84 1.41
CA ASP A 26 13.50 7.56 2.01
C ASP A 26 12.30 6.92 2.72
N ASP A 27 11.48 7.72 3.42
CA ASP A 27 10.26 7.22 4.04
C ASP A 27 9.24 6.75 2.99
N ARG A 28 9.12 7.47 1.87
CA ARG A 28 8.22 7.07 0.77
C ARG A 28 8.70 5.77 0.13
N LEU A 29 10.00 5.61 -0.10
CA LEU A 29 10.60 4.37 -0.61
C LEU A 29 10.37 3.20 0.35
N ALA A 30 10.55 3.40 1.65
CA ALA A 30 10.32 2.35 2.64
C ALA A 30 8.86 1.87 2.67
N ILE A 31 7.89 2.77 2.43
CA ILE A 31 6.47 2.39 2.34
C ILE A 31 6.20 1.72 1.00
N ASP A 32 6.77 2.21 -0.10
CA ASP A 32 6.66 1.59 -1.43
C ASP A 32 7.13 0.13 -1.40
N ASP A 33 8.34 -0.11 -0.84
CA ASP A 33 8.91 -1.45 -0.67
C ASP A 33 7.98 -2.34 0.17
N ALA A 34 7.52 -1.86 1.34
CA ALA A 34 6.67 -2.64 2.24
C ALA A 34 5.30 -2.97 1.63
N ILE A 35 4.70 -2.05 0.88
CA ILE A 35 3.42 -2.27 0.20
C ILE A 35 3.61 -3.18 -1.02
N GLY A 36 4.73 -3.06 -1.73
CA GLY A 36 5.10 -3.96 -2.81
C GLY A 36 5.29 -5.41 -2.34
N GLU A 37 5.96 -5.60 -1.21
CA GLU A 37 6.09 -6.91 -0.56
C GLU A 37 4.72 -7.48 -0.18
N GLU A 38 3.86 -6.68 0.45
CA GLU A 38 2.51 -7.09 0.81
C GLU A 38 1.65 -7.48 -0.41
N LEU A 39 1.80 -6.75 -1.52
CA LEU A 39 1.13 -7.06 -2.78
C LEU A 39 1.56 -8.43 -3.32
N ILE A 40 2.86 -8.73 -3.27
CA ILE A 40 3.41 -10.01 -3.76
C ILE A 40 3.00 -11.16 -2.85
N GLU A 41 3.10 -10.99 -1.53
CA GLU A 41 2.85 -12.09 -0.58
C GLU A 41 1.36 -12.36 -0.35
N ASN A 42 0.53 -11.31 -0.30
CA ASN A 42 -0.86 -11.40 0.14
C ASN A 42 -1.85 -10.76 -0.83
N GLY A 43 -1.37 -10.04 -1.85
CA GLY A 43 -2.21 -9.27 -2.76
C GLY A 43 -2.60 -9.99 -4.05
N ILE A 44 -1.96 -11.11 -4.39
CA ILE A 44 -2.28 -11.90 -5.59
C ILE A 44 -3.15 -13.10 -5.22
N ASP A 45 -4.22 -13.32 -5.99
CA ASP A 45 -5.00 -14.55 -5.93
C ASP A 45 -4.25 -15.65 -6.70
N GLU A 46 -3.74 -16.67 -6.01
CA GLU A 46 -2.98 -17.77 -6.63
C GLU A 46 -3.77 -18.54 -7.70
N ALA A 47 -5.11 -18.56 -7.61
CA ALA A 47 -5.93 -19.32 -8.55
C ALA A 47 -6.11 -18.58 -9.89
N THR A 48 -6.08 -17.25 -9.87
CA THR A 48 -6.35 -16.42 -11.05
C THR A 48 -5.14 -15.61 -11.52
N ASP A 49 -4.07 -15.56 -10.73
CA ASP A 49 -2.87 -14.75 -10.96
C ASP A 49 -3.21 -13.25 -11.14
N THR A 50 -4.20 -12.77 -10.37
CA THR A 50 -4.68 -11.39 -10.42
C THR A 50 -4.74 -10.76 -9.03
N PRO A 51 -4.66 -9.42 -8.92
CA PRO A 51 -4.84 -8.73 -7.66
C PRO A 51 -6.19 -9.03 -7.01
N ASN A 52 -6.15 -9.53 -5.78
CA ASN A 52 -7.32 -9.72 -4.93
C ASN A 52 -7.77 -8.37 -4.32
N ALA A 53 -8.72 -8.39 -3.38
CA ALA A 53 -9.18 -7.16 -2.73
C ALA A 53 -8.06 -6.41 -1.99
N ARG A 54 -7.14 -7.14 -1.36
CA ARG A 54 -5.98 -6.59 -0.65
C ARG A 54 -4.93 -6.09 -1.63
N GLY A 55 -4.68 -6.81 -2.73
CA GLY A 55 -3.79 -6.37 -3.80
C GLY A 55 -4.24 -5.05 -4.42
N ARG A 56 -5.53 -4.91 -4.73
CA ARG A 56 -6.09 -3.64 -5.22
C ARG A 56 -5.94 -2.48 -4.23
N LEU A 57 -6.02 -2.76 -2.92
CA LEU A 57 -5.74 -1.75 -1.90
C LEU A 57 -4.27 -1.36 -1.88
N CYS A 58 -3.35 -2.32 -2.03
CA CYS A 58 -1.92 -2.06 -2.14
C CYS A 58 -1.61 -1.18 -3.36
N GLU A 59 -2.09 -1.55 -4.55
CA GLU A 59 -1.93 -0.77 -5.79
C GLU A 59 -2.44 0.67 -5.61
N SER A 60 -3.61 0.84 -5.01
CA SER A 60 -4.18 2.16 -4.76
C SER A 60 -3.40 2.99 -3.72
N ILE A 61 -2.70 2.35 -2.78
CA ILE A 61 -1.79 3.03 -1.85
C ILE A 61 -0.53 3.50 -2.58
N LEU A 62 0.02 2.67 -3.47
CA LEU A 62 1.19 3.01 -4.30
C LEU A 62 0.89 4.21 -5.20
N GLU A 63 -0.27 4.23 -5.89
CA GLU A 63 -0.68 5.41 -6.64
C GLU A 63 -0.79 6.67 -5.76
N ALA A 64 -1.30 6.53 -4.53
CA ALA A 64 -1.40 7.64 -3.59
C ALA A 64 -0.03 8.11 -3.05
N LEU A 65 1.00 7.28 -3.12
CA LEU A 65 2.40 7.61 -2.79
C LEU A 65 3.11 8.35 -3.92
N GLU A 66 2.63 8.27 -5.17
CA GLU A 66 3.21 8.99 -6.31
C GLU A 66 2.60 10.40 -6.51
N ASP A 67 1.42 10.66 -5.93
CA ASP A 67 0.71 11.96 -5.93
C ASP A 67 1.14 12.92 -4.80
#